data_AF-A0A124IJ25-F1
#
_entry.id   AF-A0A124IJ25-F1
#
_cell.length_a   1.000
_cell.length_b   1.000
_cell.length_c   1.000
_cell.angle_alpha   90.00
_cell.angle_beta   90.00
_cell.angle_gamma   90.00
#
_symmetry.space_group_name_H-M   'P 1'
#
loop_
_entity.id
_entity.type
_entity.pdbx_description
1 polymer ?
#
loop_
_entity_poly.entity_id
_entity_poly.type
_entity_poly.pdbx_seq_one_letter_code
_entity_poly.pdbx_strand_id
1 'polypeptide(L)'
;MKSYRVKMKARGEIALPAELQNFLGLMPGDYLEIRIDPEGKLNLCTAERSVGPLSDFFEDFILNDLHKEGCSGDLLQTRYLERKIQLSTVLDRLSEEARLSLSQGHTLWWREIPILDNGHPQYQSEEWKVFLTSRAERNLIKLQGRVLKEIPQVMLNLEHDPLEFKRLNGPYYSIHRVSLASEISKHYRVIYTVFPEEKAVEILTVGERKEIYDFLKGMAL
;
A
#
# COMPACT_ATOMS: atom_id res chain seq x y z
N MET A 1 18.70 -1.41 -28.83
CA MET A 1 19.45 -1.65 -27.58
C MET A 1 19.66 -0.31 -26.89
N LYS A 2 19.22 -0.14 -25.63
CA LYS A 2 19.49 1.07 -24.85
C LYS A 2 20.74 0.82 -23.99
N SER A 3 21.62 1.80 -23.91
CA SER A 3 22.85 1.73 -23.12
C SER A 3 22.89 2.90 -22.15
N TYR A 4 23.14 2.62 -20.88
CA TYR A 4 23.21 3.62 -19.81
C TYR A 4 24.64 3.70 -19.30
N ARG A 5 25.15 4.92 -19.09
CA ARG A 5 26.46 5.14 -18.48
C ARG A 5 26.29 5.26 -16.98
N VAL A 6 26.89 4.34 -16.23
CA VAL A 6 26.83 4.31 -14.77
C VAL A 6 28.16 4.80 -14.23
N LYS A 7 28.15 5.67 -13.22
CA LYS A 7 29.38 6.23 -12.63
C LYS A 7 29.68 5.57 -11.29
N MET A 8 30.91 5.09 -11.11
CA MET A 8 31.41 4.74 -9.78
C MET A 8 31.75 6.00 -9.00
N LYS A 9 31.26 6.09 -7.78
CA LYS A 9 31.62 7.09 -6.78
C LYS A 9 32.76 6.59 -5.89
N ALA A 10 33.21 7.44 -4.97
CA ALA A 10 34.18 7.06 -3.95
C ALA A 10 33.63 5.90 -3.10
N ARG A 11 34.52 5.03 -2.61
CA ARG A 11 34.19 3.91 -1.71
C ARG A 11 33.25 2.84 -2.28
N GLY A 12 33.15 2.71 -3.61
CA GLY A 12 32.43 1.62 -4.26
C GLY A 12 30.93 1.84 -4.44
N GLU A 13 30.41 3.03 -4.10
CA GLU A 13 29.04 3.41 -4.41
C GLU A 13 28.82 3.54 -5.92
N ILE A 14 27.66 3.09 -6.41
CA ILE A 14 27.28 3.18 -7.83
C ILE A 14 26.22 4.26 -7.97
N ALA A 15 26.47 5.25 -8.85
CA ALA A 15 25.50 6.28 -9.20
C ALA A 15 24.79 5.91 -10.51
N LEU A 16 23.53 5.54 -10.40
CA LEU A 16 22.66 5.24 -11.54
C LEU A 16 22.09 6.56 -12.11
N PRO A 17 22.01 6.74 -13.44
CA PRO A 17 21.25 7.83 -14.05
C PRO A 17 19.78 7.81 -13.61
N ALA A 18 19.14 8.98 -13.48
CA ALA A 18 17.73 9.07 -13.10
C ALA A 18 16.81 8.29 -14.05
N GLU A 19 17.11 8.29 -15.35
CA GLU A 19 16.31 7.52 -16.32
C GLU A 19 16.40 6.02 -16.07
N LEU A 20 17.58 5.52 -15.65
CA LEU A 20 17.78 4.11 -15.33
C LEU A 20 17.14 3.77 -13.97
N GLN A 21 17.20 4.67 -12.99
CA GLN A 21 16.50 4.52 -11.72
C GLN A 21 14.99 4.41 -11.96
N ASN A 22 14.40 5.31 -12.73
CA ASN A 22 12.98 5.28 -13.07
C ASN A 22 12.61 4.03 -13.87
N PHE A 23 13.44 3.63 -14.84
CA PHE A 23 13.22 2.43 -15.62
C PHE A 23 13.24 1.15 -14.76
N LEU A 24 14.11 1.10 -13.75
CA LEU A 24 14.22 -0.01 -12.80
C LEU A 24 13.30 0.16 -11.57
N GLY A 25 12.59 1.27 -11.44
CA GLY A 25 11.77 1.61 -10.28
C GLY A 25 12.57 1.74 -8.97
N LEU A 26 13.82 2.22 -9.01
CA LEU A 26 14.70 2.33 -7.85
C LEU A 26 14.53 3.67 -7.12
N MET A 27 14.42 3.60 -5.80
CA MET A 27 14.36 4.72 -4.86
C MET A 27 15.65 4.81 -4.02
N PRO A 28 15.95 5.99 -3.42
CA PRO A 28 17.08 6.12 -2.51
C PRO A 28 16.98 5.12 -1.34
N GLY A 29 17.98 4.26 -1.20
CA GLY A 29 18.04 3.21 -0.18
C GLY A 29 17.72 1.80 -0.69
N ASP A 30 17.28 1.66 -1.94
CA ASP A 30 17.00 0.36 -2.57
C ASP A 30 18.27 -0.47 -2.81
N TYR A 31 18.11 -1.79 -2.71
CA TYR A 31 19.15 -2.73 -3.09
C TYR A 31 18.98 -3.16 -4.55
N LEU A 32 20.01 -2.90 -5.36
CA LEU A 32 20.14 -3.45 -6.69
C LEU A 32 21.04 -4.69 -6.63
N GLU A 33 20.50 -5.86 -6.97
CA GLU A 33 21.28 -7.08 -7.13
C GLU A 33 21.89 -7.12 -8.54
N ILE A 34 23.19 -7.36 -8.59
CA ILE A 34 23.92 -7.55 -9.83
C ILE A 34 24.40 -9.00 -9.87
N ARG A 35 23.77 -9.82 -10.71
CA ARG A 35 24.16 -11.22 -10.95
C ARG A 35 24.97 -11.32 -12.23
N ILE A 36 26.04 -12.09 -12.21
CA ILE A 36 26.85 -12.38 -13.41
C ILE A 36 26.59 -13.85 -13.75
N ASP A 37 26.07 -14.12 -14.96
CA ASP A 37 25.89 -15.49 -15.44
C ASP A 37 27.24 -16.12 -15.88
N PRO A 38 27.30 -17.45 -16.09
CA PRO A 38 28.52 -18.13 -16.52
C PRO A 38 29.09 -17.62 -17.85
N GLU A 39 28.26 -17.01 -18.69
CA GLU A 39 28.65 -16.40 -19.96
C GLU A 39 29.16 -14.95 -19.82
N GLY A 40 29.19 -14.41 -18.59
CA GLY A 40 29.68 -13.07 -18.28
C GLY A 40 28.66 -11.96 -18.54
N LYS A 41 27.38 -12.27 -18.73
CA LYS A 41 26.31 -11.25 -18.82
C LYS A 41 25.90 -10.79 -17.44
N LEU A 42 25.73 -9.47 -17.34
CA LEU A 42 25.19 -8.81 -16.15
C LEU A 42 23.67 -8.84 -16.18
N ASN A 43 23.08 -9.55 -15.24
CA ASN A 43 21.66 -9.53 -14.94
C ASN A 43 21.43 -8.60 -13.75
N LEU A 44 20.67 -7.53 -13.99
CA LEU A 44 20.28 -6.59 -12.94
C LEU A 44 18.90 -6.97 -12.44
N CYS A 45 18.79 -7.25 -11.15
CA CYS A 45 17.53 -7.53 -10.48
C CYS A 45 17.38 -6.55 -9.32
N THR A 46 16.20 -6.03 -9.07
CA THR A 46 15.92 -5.38 -7.78
C THR A 46 16.01 -6.48 -6.71
N ALA A 47 16.97 -6.39 -5.79
CA ALA A 47 17.23 -7.45 -4.81
C ALA A 47 16.04 -7.57 -3.86
N GLU A 48 15.67 -6.42 -3.29
CA GLU A 48 14.55 -6.20 -2.40
C GLU A 48 14.18 -4.71 -2.53
N ARG A 49 12.90 -4.42 -2.73
CA ARG A 49 12.39 -3.05 -2.69
C ARG A 49 12.58 -2.52 -1.27
N SER A 50 13.36 -1.45 -1.05
CA SER A 50 13.60 -0.93 0.31
C SER A 50 12.35 -0.22 0.79
N VAL A 51 11.62 -0.87 1.70
CA VAL A 51 10.39 -0.31 2.25
C VAL A 51 10.70 0.50 3.50
N GLY A 52 10.32 1.78 3.52
CA GLY A 52 10.43 2.64 4.68
C GLY A 52 9.43 2.22 5.77
N PRO A 53 9.69 2.58 7.04
CA PRO A 53 8.79 2.21 8.12
C PRO A 53 7.40 2.83 7.90
N LEU A 54 6.36 2.03 8.15
CA LEU A 54 4.98 2.51 8.21
C LEU A 54 4.86 3.69 9.19
N SER A 55 3.85 4.53 9.06
CA SER A 55 3.46 5.48 10.11
C SER A 55 3.09 4.78 11.42
N ASP A 56 2.94 5.52 12.52
CA ASP A 56 2.53 4.99 13.84
C ASP A 56 1.06 4.52 13.88
N PHE A 57 0.45 4.29 12.71
CA PHE A 57 -0.92 3.84 12.57
C PHE A 57 -1.22 2.50 13.24
N PHE A 58 -0.23 1.65 13.53
CA PHE A 58 -0.44 0.41 14.29
C PHE A 58 0.42 0.35 15.55
N GLU A 59 0.93 1.50 16.02
CA GLU A 59 1.89 1.55 17.13
C GLU A 59 1.41 0.80 18.38
N ASP A 60 0.20 1.09 18.84
CA ASP A 60 -0.44 0.42 19.97
C ASP A 60 -0.49 -1.10 19.85
N PHE A 61 -0.84 -1.62 18.66
CA PHE A 61 -0.86 -3.06 18.43
C PHE A 61 0.53 -3.67 18.36
N ILE A 62 1.47 -3.02 17.67
CA ILE A 62 2.86 -3.50 17.56
C ILE A 62 3.51 -3.54 18.95
N LEU A 63 3.42 -2.45 19.72
CA LEU A 63 4.01 -2.37 21.05
C LEU A 63 3.41 -3.40 22.00
N ASN A 64 2.09 -3.58 21.98
CA ASN A 64 1.42 -4.60 22.80
C ASN A 64 1.94 -6.02 22.49
N ASP A 65 2.12 -6.35 21.21
CA ASP A 65 2.63 -7.67 20.83
C ASP A 65 4.10 -7.85 21.19
N LEU A 66 4.95 -6.83 20.96
CA LEU A 66 6.36 -6.88 21.35
C LEU A 66 6.54 -7.00 22.87
N HIS A 67 5.68 -6.35 23.66
CA HIS A 67 5.69 -6.51 25.11
C HIS A 67 5.28 -7.92 25.54
N LYS A 68 4.28 -8.54 24.89
CA LYS A 68 3.95 -9.96 25.15
C LYS A 68 5.07 -10.90 24.75
N GLU A 69 5.87 -10.54 23.75
CA GLU A 69 7.09 -11.26 23.36
C GLU A 69 8.27 -10.99 24.32
N GLY A 70 8.10 -10.17 25.35
CA GLY A 70 9.11 -9.87 26.36
C GLY A 70 10.14 -8.82 25.93
N CYS A 71 9.89 -8.07 24.85
CA CYS A 71 10.81 -7.03 24.38
C CYS A 71 10.79 -5.79 25.29
N SER A 72 11.97 -5.23 25.56
CA SER A 72 12.16 -3.99 26.33
C SER A 72 13.44 -3.25 25.90
N GLY A 73 13.59 -1.99 26.30
CA GLY A 73 14.78 -1.17 26.02
C GLY A 73 15.10 -1.06 24.52
N ASP A 74 16.38 -1.17 24.18
CA ASP A 74 16.89 -1.06 22.80
C ASP A 74 16.34 -2.17 21.88
N LEU A 75 16.08 -3.36 22.43
CA LEU A 75 15.49 -4.46 21.69
C LEU A 75 14.07 -4.11 21.23
N LEU A 76 13.28 -3.45 22.09
CA LEU A 76 11.94 -2.99 21.73
C LEU A 76 11.98 -1.99 20.57
N GLN A 77 12.88 -1.01 20.62
CA GLN A 77 13.01 -0.01 19.55
C GLN A 77 13.40 -0.64 18.21
N THR A 78 14.37 -1.57 18.24
CA THR A 78 14.83 -2.28 17.04
C THR A 78 13.70 -3.12 16.44
N ARG A 79 13.03 -3.95 17.27
CA ARG A 79 11.91 -4.79 16.83
C ARG A 79 10.70 -3.97 16.37
N TYR A 80 10.43 -2.83 17.01
CA TYR A 80 9.36 -1.92 16.59
C TYR A 80 9.58 -1.42 15.17
N LEU A 81 10.81 -0.98 14.86
CA LEU A 81 11.18 -0.56 13.52
C LEU A 81 11.07 -1.69 12.50
N GLU A 82 11.58 -2.88 12.84
CA GLU A 82 11.45 -4.08 11.99
C GLU A 82 9.98 -4.39 11.67
N ARG A 83 9.09 -4.36 12.67
CA ARG A 83 7.65 -4.59 12.46
C ARG A 83 7.02 -3.53 11.57
N LYS A 84 7.38 -2.26 11.72
CA LYS A 84 6.88 -1.18 10.85
C LYS A 84 7.30 -1.39 9.40
N ILE A 85 8.54 -1.82 9.16
CA ILE A 85 9.03 -2.12 7.80
C ILE A 85 8.28 -3.31 7.23
N GLN A 86 8.16 -4.41 7.98
CA GLN A 86 7.44 -5.61 7.57
C GLN A 86 5.98 -5.34 7.15
N LEU A 87 5.23 -4.59 7.95
CA LEU A 87 3.85 -4.22 7.62
C LEU A 87 3.77 -3.32 6.38
N SER A 88 4.72 -2.40 6.24
CA SER A 88 4.83 -1.55 5.06
C SER A 88 5.08 -2.40 3.81
N THR A 89 5.99 -3.38 3.87
CA THR A 89 6.28 -4.30 2.76
C THR A 89 5.06 -5.09 2.31
N VAL A 90 4.22 -5.53 3.25
CA VAL A 90 2.97 -6.21 2.91
C VAL A 90 2.01 -5.28 2.16
N LEU A 91 1.83 -4.04 2.62
CA LEU A 91 0.97 -3.07 1.94
C LEU A 91 1.49 -2.68 0.55
N ASP A 92 2.80 -2.58 0.42
CA ASP A 92 3.48 -2.29 -0.85
C ASP A 92 3.26 -3.44 -1.85
N ARG A 93 3.39 -4.69 -1.40
CA ARG A 93 3.03 -5.88 -2.20
C ARG A 93 1.56 -5.88 -2.61
N LEU A 94 0.65 -5.59 -1.68
CA LEU A 94 -0.80 -5.52 -1.99
C LEU A 94 -1.11 -4.43 -3.01
N SER A 95 -0.37 -3.32 -2.98
CA SER A 95 -0.52 -2.23 -3.95
C SER A 95 -0.02 -2.63 -5.34
N GLU A 96 1.11 -3.35 -5.43
CA GLU A 96 1.59 -3.92 -6.69
C GLU A 96 0.58 -4.93 -7.28
N GLU A 97 0.05 -5.84 -6.45
CA GLU A 97 -1.00 -6.78 -6.86
C GLU A 97 -2.25 -6.04 -7.39
N ALA A 98 -2.65 -4.96 -6.72
CA ALA A 98 -3.77 -4.14 -7.16
C ALA A 98 -3.48 -3.43 -8.50
N ARG A 99 -2.28 -2.88 -8.68
CA ARG A 99 -1.85 -2.26 -9.94
C ARG A 99 -1.88 -3.24 -11.11
N LEU A 100 -1.37 -4.46 -10.89
CA LEU A 100 -1.41 -5.53 -11.88
C LEU A 100 -2.85 -5.90 -12.24
N SER A 101 -3.72 -6.04 -11.23
CA SER A 101 -5.14 -6.35 -11.45
C SER A 101 -5.83 -5.25 -12.26
N LEU A 102 -5.57 -3.98 -11.93
CA LEU A 102 -6.09 -2.82 -12.64
C LEU A 102 -5.65 -2.82 -14.11
N SER A 103 -4.35 -3.07 -14.37
CA SER A 103 -3.81 -3.14 -15.74
C SER A 103 -4.42 -4.28 -16.58
N GLN A 104 -4.91 -5.32 -15.92
CA GLN A 104 -5.57 -6.47 -16.56
C GLN A 104 -7.10 -6.31 -16.67
N GLY A 105 -7.67 -5.24 -16.11
CA GLY A 105 -9.12 -5.06 -16.02
C GLY A 105 -9.81 -6.04 -15.06
N HIS A 106 -9.07 -6.62 -14.11
CA HIS A 106 -9.57 -7.56 -13.10
C HIS A 106 -9.94 -6.84 -11.79
N THR A 107 -10.49 -5.63 -11.88
CA THR A 107 -10.89 -4.83 -10.73
C THR A 107 -12.34 -4.39 -10.89
N LEU A 108 -13.04 -4.24 -9.76
CA LEU A 108 -14.47 -3.95 -9.76
C LEU A 108 -14.67 -2.49 -9.39
N TRP A 109 -15.32 -1.72 -10.26
CA TRP A 109 -15.65 -0.33 -9.94
C TRP A 109 -16.68 -0.31 -8.82
N TRP A 110 -16.46 0.50 -7.77
CA TRP A 110 -17.34 0.48 -6.60
C TRP A 110 -18.80 0.76 -6.91
N ARG A 111 -19.08 1.55 -7.97
CA ARG A 111 -20.43 1.88 -8.43
C ARG A 111 -21.16 0.71 -9.09
N GLU A 112 -20.44 -0.34 -9.46
CA GLU A 112 -20.99 -1.58 -10.01
C GLU A 112 -21.34 -2.60 -8.91
N ILE A 113 -21.07 -2.28 -7.64
CA ILE A 113 -21.31 -3.16 -6.49
C ILE A 113 -22.73 -2.95 -5.95
N PRO A 114 -23.65 -3.95 -6.08
CA PRO A 114 -25.06 -3.75 -5.72
C PRO A 114 -25.28 -3.43 -4.24
N ILE A 115 -24.46 -3.98 -3.33
CA ILE A 115 -24.60 -3.73 -1.88
C ILE A 115 -24.19 -2.31 -1.46
N LEU A 116 -23.56 -1.56 -2.37
CA LEU A 116 -23.17 -0.16 -2.17
C LEU A 116 -24.06 0.82 -2.93
N ASP A 117 -24.98 0.34 -3.76
CA ASP A 117 -25.87 1.19 -4.54
C ASP A 117 -26.94 1.83 -3.64
N ASN A 118 -26.83 3.15 -3.45
CA ASN A 118 -27.77 3.95 -2.67
C ASN A 118 -28.30 5.17 -3.47
N GLY A 119 -28.30 5.10 -4.81
CA GLY A 119 -28.78 6.23 -5.64
C GLY A 119 -27.81 7.40 -5.70
N HIS A 120 -26.53 7.12 -5.94
CA HIS A 120 -25.45 8.10 -5.92
C HIS A 120 -25.53 9.11 -7.08
N PRO A 121 -24.98 10.33 -6.90
CA PRO A 121 -24.86 11.30 -7.99
C PRO A 121 -24.10 10.71 -9.18
N GLN A 122 -24.42 11.18 -10.40
CA GLN A 122 -23.76 10.73 -11.63
C GLN A 122 -22.26 11.00 -11.56
N TYR A 123 -21.47 9.99 -11.94
CA TYR A 123 -20.02 10.10 -12.08
C TYR A 123 -19.65 11.15 -13.12
N GLN A 124 -18.65 11.98 -12.81
CA GLN A 124 -18.08 12.94 -13.77
C GLN A 124 -16.75 12.42 -14.30
N SER A 125 -16.48 12.55 -15.60
CA SER A 125 -15.21 12.08 -16.21
C SER A 125 -13.95 12.72 -15.62
N GLU A 126 -14.10 13.83 -14.92
CA GLU A 126 -13.02 14.54 -14.23
C GLU A 126 -12.71 13.97 -12.84
N GLU A 127 -13.49 13.02 -12.32
CA GLU A 127 -13.26 12.39 -11.01
C GLU A 127 -12.36 11.15 -11.11
N TRP A 128 -11.74 10.80 -9.99
CA TRP A 128 -10.99 9.56 -9.85
C TRP A 128 -11.92 8.35 -9.93
N LYS A 129 -11.46 7.24 -10.48
CA LYS A 129 -12.20 5.98 -10.44
C LYS A 129 -11.76 5.14 -9.25
N VAL A 130 -12.71 4.77 -8.39
CA VAL A 130 -12.44 3.98 -7.19
C VAL A 130 -12.78 2.50 -7.42
N PHE A 131 -11.78 1.65 -7.38
CA PHE A 131 -11.90 0.22 -7.63
C PHE A 131 -11.68 -0.57 -6.36
N LEU A 132 -12.21 -1.78 -6.33
CA LEU A 132 -12.00 -2.73 -5.25
C LEU A 132 -11.19 -3.91 -5.75
N THR A 133 -10.17 -4.24 -4.97
CA THR A 133 -9.58 -5.57 -5.00
C THR A 133 -10.60 -6.61 -4.55
N SER A 134 -10.46 -7.87 -4.99
CA SER A 134 -11.29 -8.98 -4.47
C SER A 134 -11.14 -9.14 -2.94
N ARG A 135 -9.98 -8.71 -2.42
CA ARG A 135 -9.71 -8.27 -1.04
C ARG A 135 -10.87 -7.51 -0.41
N ALA A 136 -10.93 -6.25 -0.81
CA ALA A 136 -11.86 -5.27 -0.29
C ALA A 136 -13.31 -5.71 -0.49
N GLU A 137 -13.66 -6.30 -1.62
CA GLU A 137 -15.01 -6.82 -1.88
C GLU A 137 -15.43 -7.83 -0.80
N ARG A 138 -14.60 -8.85 -0.52
CA ARG A 138 -14.87 -9.83 0.54
C ARG A 138 -14.92 -9.19 1.94
N ASN A 139 -14.16 -8.12 2.16
CA ASN A 139 -14.26 -7.38 3.41
C ASN A 139 -15.61 -6.69 3.56
N LEU A 140 -16.12 -6.06 2.50
CA LEU A 140 -17.42 -5.37 2.52
C LEU A 140 -18.57 -6.30 2.89
N ILE A 141 -18.58 -7.52 2.34
CA ILE A 141 -19.63 -8.53 2.62
C ILE A 141 -19.70 -8.88 4.12
N LYS A 142 -18.57 -8.78 4.84
CA LYS A 142 -18.49 -9.09 6.27
C LYS A 142 -18.88 -7.90 7.17
N LEU A 143 -18.99 -6.70 6.62
CA LEU A 143 -19.31 -5.52 7.41
C LEU A 143 -20.74 -5.58 7.94
N GLN A 144 -20.92 -5.09 9.17
CA GLN A 144 -22.25 -4.89 9.71
C GLN A 144 -23.00 -3.85 8.87
N GLY A 145 -24.31 -4.06 8.66
CA GLY A 145 -25.10 -3.19 7.78
C GLY A 145 -25.05 -1.69 8.13
N ARG A 146 -24.83 -1.33 9.40
CA ARG A 146 -24.63 0.07 9.84
C ARG A 146 -23.31 0.67 9.36
N VAL A 147 -22.24 -0.12 9.34
CA VAL A 147 -20.92 0.30 8.85
C VAL A 147 -20.93 0.36 7.33
N LEU A 148 -21.55 -0.64 6.69
CA LEU A 148 -21.66 -0.72 5.23
C LEU A 148 -22.34 0.53 4.63
N LYS A 149 -23.31 1.12 5.34
CA LYS A 149 -24.00 2.36 4.93
C LYS A 149 -23.09 3.59 4.82
N GLU A 150 -21.95 3.62 5.51
CA GLU A 150 -21.01 4.74 5.43
C GLU A 150 -20.02 4.61 4.28
N ILE A 151 -19.82 3.39 3.76
CA ILE A 151 -18.82 3.10 2.73
C ILE A 151 -19.02 3.92 1.45
N PRO A 152 -20.25 4.10 0.92
CA PRO A 152 -20.42 4.88 -0.29
C PRO A 152 -19.99 6.34 -0.16
N GLN A 153 -20.20 6.96 1.00
CA GLN A 153 -19.72 8.33 1.23
C GLN A 153 -18.19 8.39 1.22
N VAL A 154 -17.53 7.36 1.76
CA VAL A 154 -16.06 7.25 1.67
C VAL A 154 -15.62 7.13 0.22
N MET A 155 -16.30 6.31 -0.60
CA MET A 155 -15.96 6.17 -2.02
C MET A 155 -16.16 7.48 -2.78
N LEU A 156 -17.26 8.20 -2.54
CA LEU A 156 -17.51 9.51 -3.15
C LEU A 156 -16.41 10.53 -2.82
N ASN A 157 -15.96 10.58 -1.55
CA ASN A 157 -14.88 11.47 -1.17
C ASN A 157 -13.55 11.08 -1.86
N LEU A 158 -13.29 9.78 -2.03
CA LEU A 158 -12.12 9.28 -2.75
C LEU A 158 -12.18 9.57 -4.26
N GLU A 159 -13.36 9.60 -4.88
CA GLU A 159 -13.53 10.04 -6.27
C GLU A 159 -13.20 11.54 -6.43
N HIS A 160 -13.50 12.35 -5.42
CA HIS A 160 -13.25 13.79 -5.42
C HIS A 160 -11.79 14.16 -5.18
N ASP A 161 -11.22 13.75 -4.04
CA ASP A 161 -9.82 13.99 -3.70
C ASP A 161 -9.23 12.83 -2.89
N PRO A 162 -8.57 11.85 -3.54
CA PRO A 162 -7.99 10.72 -2.84
C PRO A 162 -6.71 11.06 -2.09
N LEU A 163 -6.16 12.28 -2.22
CA LEU A 163 -4.94 12.68 -1.53
C LEU A 163 -5.21 13.44 -0.22
N GLU A 164 -6.46 13.83 0.05
CA GLU A 164 -6.83 14.56 1.27
C GLU A 164 -6.60 13.76 2.57
N PHE A 165 -6.58 12.44 2.47
CA PHE A 165 -6.54 11.56 3.63
C PHE A 165 -5.12 11.22 4.11
N LYS A 166 -5.04 10.81 5.37
CA LYS A 166 -3.77 10.51 6.05
C LYS A 166 -3.00 9.40 5.32
N ARG A 167 -1.79 9.73 4.87
CA ARG A 167 -0.84 8.78 4.31
C ARG A 167 -0.34 7.81 5.39
N LEU A 168 -0.16 6.54 5.02
CA LEU A 168 0.39 5.51 5.91
C LEU A 168 1.92 5.40 5.85
N ASN A 169 2.58 6.13 4.95
CA ASN A 169 3.99 6.05 4.61
C ASN A 169 4.41 4.68 4.05
N GLY A 170 5.07 4.71 2.90
CA GLY A 170 5.56 3.60 2.10
C GLY A 170 6.32 4.22 0.91
N PRO A 171 7.44 3.64 0.45
CA PRO A 171 8.31 4.32 -0.50
C PRO A 171 7.83 4.25 -1.94
N TYR A 172 7.12 3.19 -2.35
CA TYR A 172 6.76 3.00 -3.76
C TYR A 172 5.33 3.39 -4.07
N TYR A 173 4.39 3.02 -3.20
CA TYR A 173 2.99 3.33 -3.40
C TYR A 173 2.48 4.40 -2.46
N SER A 174 1.64 5.29 -2.99
CA SER A 174 0.94 6.29 -2.18
C SER A 174 -0.21 5.59 -1.47
N ILE A 175 0.09 4.97 -0.32
CA ILE A 175 -0.88 4.26 0.50
C ILE A 175 -1.45 5.22 1.55
N HIS A 176 -2.78 5.26 1.64
CA HIS A 176 -3.53 6.15 2.52
C HIS A 176 -4.57 5.37 3.33
N ARG A 177 -5.13 6.05 4.33
CA ARG A 177 -6.23 5.52 5.13
C ARG A 177 -7.35 6.54 5.32
N VAL A 178 -8.58 6.06 5.25
CA VAL A 178 -9.79 6.78 5.68
C VAL A 178 -10.30 6.19 6.97
N SER A 179 -10.70 7.05 7.91
CA SER A 179 -11.47 6.64 9.10
C SER A 179 -12.94 6.86 8.81
N LEU A 180 -13.78 5.87 9.12
CA LEU A 180 -15.23 6.09 9.06
C LEU A 180 -15.66 7.06 10.15
N ALA A 181 -16.71 7.83 9.88
CA ALA A 181 -17.02 9.06 10.61
C ALA A 181 -17.89 8.82 11.85
N SER A 182 -18.73 7.79 11.86
CA SER A 182 -19.64 7.57 12.98
C SER A 182 -18.94 7.03 14.23
N GLU A 183 -19.47 7.35 15.41
CA GLU A 183 -18.96 6.81 16.69
C GLU A 183 -18.95 5.27 16.74
N ILE A 184 -19.87 4.65 16.02
CA ILE A 184 -20.04 3.19 15.97
C ILE A 184 -18.99 2.56 15.03
N SER A 185 -18.57 3.27 14.00
CA SER A 185 -17.62 2.80 13.00
C SER A 185 -16.23 3.44 13.12
N LYS A 186 -15.97 4.26 14.15
CA LYS A 186 -14.68 4.97 14.34
C LYS A 186 -13.45 4.07 14.45
N HIS A 187 -13.65 2.77 14.65
CA HIS A 187 -12.58 1.76 14.66
C HIS A 187 -12.35 1.13 13.29
N TYR A 188 -13.23 1.36 12.31
CA TYR A 188 -13.15 0.86 10.95
C TYR A 188 -12.33 1.78 10.06
N ARG A 189 -11.57 1.20 9.15
CA ARG A 189 -10.66 1.90 8.26
C ARG A 189 -10.82 1.36 6.85
N VAL A 190 -10.65 2.25 5.88
CA VAL A 190 -10.43 1.91 4.47
C VAL A 190 -8.97 2.20 4.19
N ILE A 191 -8.21 1.20 3.73
CA ILE A 191 -6.83 1.39 3.26
C ILE A 191 -6.84 1.25 1.74
N TYR A 192 -6.23 2.21 1.07
CA TYR A 192 -6.21 2.29 -0.37
C TYR A 192 -4.87 2.83 -0.88
N THR A 193 -4.62 2.61 -2.17
CA THR A 193 -3.51 3.19 -2.90
C THR A 193 -4.01 4.04 -4.07
N VAL A 194 -3.26 5.08 -4.41
CA VAL A 194 -3.56 6.00 -5.52
C VAL A 194 -2.63 5.72 -6.69
N PHE A 195 -3.20 5.65 -7.89
CA PHE A 195 -2.52 5.45 -9.16
C PHE A 195 -2.75 6.67 -10.07
N PRO A 196 -1.88 7.69 -10.00
CA PRO A 196 -2.11 8.97 -10.67
C PRO A 196 -2.13 8.89 -12.20
N GLU A 197 -1.31 8.02 -12.79
CA GLU A 197 -1.25 7.88 -14.26
C GLU A 197 -2.56 7.34 -14.83
N GLU A 198 -3.19 6.41 -14.10
CA GLU A 198 -4.46 5.78 -14.43
C GLU A 198 -5.68 6.56 -13.93
N LYS A 199 -5.46 7.64 -13.15
CA LYS A 199 -6.51 8.38 -12.42
C LYS A 199 -7.44 7.44 -11.63
N ALA A 200 -6.81 6.47 -10.96
CA ALA A 200 -7.49 5.38 -10.27
C ALA A 200 -7.09 5.30 -8.79
N VAL A 201 -8.02 4.78 -7.99
CA VAL A 201 -7.84 4.47 -6.58
C VAL A 201 -8.18 3.01 -6.39
N GLU A 202 -7.31 2.23 -5.77
CA GLU A 202 -7.57 0.82 -5.46
C GLU A 202 -7.75 0.64 -3.95
N ILE A 203 -8.92 0.16 -3.54
CA ILE A 203 -9.18 -0.22 -2.15
C ILE A 203 -8.53 -1.57 -1.89
N LEU A 204 -7.53 -1.56 -1.01
CA LEU A 204 -6.76 -2.75 -0.64
C LEU A 204 -7.48 -3.57 0.43
N THR A 205 -8.05 -2.90 1.43
CA THR A 205 -8.79 -3.55 2.51
C THR A 205 -9.71 -2.59 3.24
N VAL A 206 -10.80 -3.13 3.79
CA VAL A 206 -11.75 -2.44 4.65
C VAL A 206 -11.99 -3.29 5.89
N GLY A 207 -12.13 -2.69 7.06
CA GLY A 207 -12.42 -3.46 8.28
C GLY A 207 -12.02 -2.75 9.55
N GLU A 208 -12.14 -3.42 10.69
CA GLU A 208 -11.65 -2.88 11.96
C GLU A 208 -10.13 -2.76 11.93
N ARG A 209 -9.60 -1.68 12.53
CA ARG A 209 -8.15 -1.42 12.57
C ARG A 209 -7.36 -2.61 13.11
N LYS A 210 -7.91 -3.31 14.12
CA LYS A 210 -7.28 -4.51 14.68
C LYS A 210 -7.28 -5.68 13.70
N GLU A 211 -8.40 -5.95 13.04
CA GLU A 211 -8.48 -7.03 12.04
C GLU A 211 -7.54 -6.79 10.86
N ILE A 212 -7.42 -5.54 10.42
CA ILE A 212 -6.46 -5.15 9.39
C ILE A 212 -5.03 -5.39 9.89
N TYR A 213 -4.70 -4.99 11.12
CA TYR A 213 -3.38 -5.24 11.70
C TYR A 213 -3.06 -6.74 11.75
N ASP A 214 -3.96 -7.55 12.30
CA ASP A 214 -3.80 -9.00 12.45
C ASP A 214 -3.59 -9.66 11.07
N PHE A 215 -4.33 -9.20 10.07
CA PHE A 215 -4.19 -9.65 8.69
C PHE A 215 -2.81 -9.29 8.11
N LEU A 216 -2.38 -8.03 8.20
CA LEU A 216 -1.08 -7.60 7.66
C LEU A 216 0.07 -8.33 8.36
N LYS A 217 -0.03 -8.48 9.69
CA LYS A 217 0.93 -9.26 10.50
C LYS A 217 1.00 -10.71 10.02
N GLY A 218 -0.15 -11.35 9.78
CA GLY A 218 -0.22 -12.73 9.29
C GLY A 218 0.34 -12.94 7.88
N MET A 219 0.53 -11.87 7.09
CA MET A 219 1.16 -11.92 5.77
C MET A 219 2.65 -11.56 5.77
N ALA A 220 3.16 -11.05 6.90
CA ALA A 220 4.54 -10.64 7.08
C ALA A 220 5.41 -11.72 7.77
N LEU A 221 4.78 -12.70 8.41
CA LEU A 221 5.37 -13.83 9.14
C LEU A 221 5.25 -15.11 8.32
#